data_AF-A0A938KPX6-F1
#
_entry.id   AF-A0A938KPX6-F1
#
_cell.length_a   1.000
_cell.length_b   1.000
_cell.length_c   1.000
_cell.angle_alpha   90.00
_cell.angle_beta   90.00
_cell.angle_gamma   90.00
#
_symmetry.space_group_name_H-M   'P 1'
#
loop_
_entity.id
_entity.type
_entity.pdbx_description
1 polymer ?
#
loop_
_entity_poly.entity_id
_entity_poly.type
_entity_poly.pdbx_seq_one_letter_code
_entity_poly.pdbx_strand_id
1 'polypeptide(L)'
;MPDPGRSLSAPIVNVGFRSTNIWVVGAGTSWLLVDLGWIGMMGALQHELRRKDIPLDAIRAGFATHYHIDHAGCAEDLKQRGMPLWVFEEQVPYLTGLSRWVKPGEPFTPIRSEGNIVIRCMDSRARLAALDIAGEVIPTPGHSPCSVSLVLDTGECFTGDLTPESMVGPEDPQVIRASWDRLRSLGARMVYPGHAAPYPMPPA
;
A
#
# COMPACT_ATOMS: atom_id res chain seq x y z
N MET A 1 21.64 23.48 -18.25
CA MET A 1 21.80 22.85 -16.92
C MET A 1 20.42 22.57 -16.39
N PRO A 2 20.11 21.36 -15.88
CA PRO A 2 18.84 21.12 -15.23
C PRO A 2 18.82 21.80 -13.85
N ASP A 3 17.66 22.35 -13.51
CA ASP A 3 17.36 23.07 -12.28
C ASP A 3 17.41 22.13 -11.06
N PRO A 4 18.23 22.38 -10.03
CA PRO A 4 18.36 21.53 -8.85
C PRO A 4 17.16 21.62 -7.87
N GLY A 5 16.15 22.44 -8.17
CA GLY A 5 15.04 22.74 -7.24
C GLY A 5 13.70 22.06 -7.51
N ARG A 6 13.53 21.31 -8.61
CA ARG A 6 12.24 20.67 -8.91
C ARG A 6 12.26 19.23 -8.41
N SER A 7 11.78 19.02 -7.18
CA SER A 7 11.28 17.69 -6.78
C SER A 7 10.21 17.30 -7.80
N LEU A 8 10.57 16.43 -8.74
CA LEU A 8 9.63 15.87 -9.68
C LEU A 8 8.72 14.96 -8.85
N SER A 9 7.42 15.26 -8.84
CA SER A 9 6.41 14.42 -8.21
C SER A 9 6.61 12.98 -8.68
N ALA A 10 6.75 12.05 -7.74
CA ALA A 10 6.82 10.62 -8.03
C ALA A 10 5.68 10.22 -8.99
N PRO A 11 5.94 9.55 -10.14
CA PRO A 11 4.86 8.97 -10.93
C PRO A 11 4.00 8.04 -10.06
N ILE A 12 2.69 8.30 -10.05
CA ILE A 12 1.68 7.50 -9.36
C ILE A 12 0.80 6.86 -10.43
N VAL A 13 0.85 5.53 -10.54
CA VAL A 13 0.12 4.77 -11.55
C VAL A 13 -0.79 3.76 -10.87
N ASN A 14 -2.08 3.79 -11.18
CA ASN A 14 -3.01 2.74 -10.76
C ASN A 14 -2.87 1.53 -11.69
N VAL A 15 -2.52 0.39 -11.11
CA VAL A 15 -2.48 -0.95 -11.76
C VAL A 15 -3.50 -1.90 -11.12
N GLY A 16 -4.42 -1.34 -10.33
CA GLY A 16 -5.53 -2.05 -9.71
C GLY A 16 -6.52 -2.60 -10.72
N PHE A 17 -7.40 -3.46 -10.23
CA PHE A 17 -8.38 -4.17 -11.03
C PHE A 17 -9.70 -4.29 -10.26
N ARG A 18 -10.83 -4.27 -10.98
CA ARG A 18 -12.19 -4.17 -10.41
C ARG A 18 -12.31 -2.94 -9.52
N SER A 19 -12.71 -3.13 -8.27
CA SER A 19 -12.98 -2.08 -7.29
C SER A 19 -11.79 -1.81 -6.37
N THR A 20 -10.67 -2.54 -6.51
CA THR A 20 -9.49 -2.38 -5.63
C THR A 20 -8.35 -1.73 -6.39
N ASN A 21 -7.89 -0.60 -5.86
CA ASN A 21 -6.74 0.12 -6.34
C ASN A 21 -5.45 -0.58 -5.89
N ILE A 22 -4.46 -0.55 -6.76
CA ILE A 22 -3.09 -1.00 -6.49
C ILE A 22 -2.21 0.06 -7.11
N TRP A 23 -1.36 0.70 -6.32
CA TRP A 23 -0.61 1.87 -6.76
C TRP A 23 0.85 1.52 -6.97
N VAL A 24 1.39 1.93 -8.11
CA VAL A 24 2.82 1.97 -8.34
C VAL A 24 3.26 3.41 -8.11
N VAL A 25 4.13 3.60 -7.12
CA VAL A 25 4.77 4.89 -6.80
C VAL A 25 6.23 4.79 -7.23
N GLY A 26 6.66 5.69 -8.12
CA GLY A 26 8.01 5.63 -8.68
C GLY A 26 8.87 6.85 -8.41
N ALA A 27 10.17 6.66 -8.54
CA ALA A 27 11.13 7.73 -8.73
C ALA A 27 12.21 7.23 -9.70
N GLY A 28 12.30 7.85 -10.88
CA GLY A 28 13.18 7.39 -11.95
C GLY A 28 12.83 5.98 -12.44
N THR A 29 13.70 5.00 -12.15
CA THR A 29 13.54 3.58 -12.54
C THR A 29 13.23 2.64 -11.37
N SER A 30 13.04 3.19 -10.17
CA SER A 30 12.67 2.44 -8.97
C SER A 30 11.17 2.55 -8.71
N TRP A 31 10.51 1.41 -8.53
CA TRP A 31 9.07 1.35 -8.27
C TRP A 31 8.77 0.68 -6.93
N LEU A 32 7.80 1.25 -6.22
CA LEU A 32 7.18 0.71 -5.03
C LEU A 32 5.73 0.34 -5.35
N LEU A 33 5.33 -0.88 -5.00
CA LEU A 33 3.95 -1.34 -5.12
C LEU A 33 3.22 -1.17 -3.78
N VAL A 34 2.11 -0.43 -3.78
CA VAL A 34 1.24 -0.20 -2.61
C VAL A 34 -0.07 -0.94 -2.85
N ASP A 35 -0.39 -1.85 -1.92
CA ASP A 35 -1.34 -2.96 -2.09
C ASP A 35 -0.91 -4.00 -3.12
N LEU A 36 -1.46 -5.20 -2.98
CA LEU A 36 -1.01 -6.43 -3.66
C LEU A 36 -2.19 -7.23 -4.24
N GLY A 37 -3.38 -6.62 -4.31
CA GLY A 37 -4.54 -7.15 -5.03
C GLY A 37 -5.18 -8.39 -4.41
N TRP A 38 -6.16 -8.94 -5.13
CA TRP A 38 -6.96 -10.07 -4.66
C TRP A 38 -6.27 -11.43 -4.78
N ILE A 39 -6.72 -12.40 -3.99
CA ILE A 39 -6.35 -13.80 -4.18
C ILE A 39 -6.65 -14.25 -5.62
N GLY A 40 -5.75 -15.03 -6.22
CA GLY A 40 -5.90 -15.53 -7.59
C GLY A 40 -5.72 -14.50 -8.70
N MET A 41 -5.44 -13.23 -8.38
CA MET A 41 -5.39 -12.15 -9.37
C MET A 41 -3.99 -11.82 -9.88
N MET A 42 -2.98 -12.63 -9.55
CA MET A 42 -1.59 -12.41 -9.98
C MET A 42 -1.48 -12.26 -11.51
N GLY A 43 -2.22 -13.06 -12.28
CA GLY A 43 -2.25 -12.95 -13.75
C GLY A 43 -2.79 -11.61 -14.25
N ALA A 44 -3.84 -11.08 -13.61
CA ALA A 44 -4.44 -9.80 -13.94
C ALA A 44 -3.52 -8.63 -13.54
N LEU A 45 -2.94 -8.68 -12.34
CA LEU A 45 -1.96 -7.68 -11.89
C LEU A 45 -0.75 -7.63 -12.82
N GLN A 46 -0.19 -8.79 -13.19
CA GLN A 46 0.92 -8.86 -14.14
C GLN A 46 0.53 -8.36 -15.54
N HIS A 47 -0.72 -8.56 -15.95
CA HIS A 47 -1.24 -8.00 -17.20
C HIS A 47 -1.29 -6.46 -17.15
N GLU A 48 -1.88 -5.87 -16.10
CA GLU A 48 -1.96 -4.40 -15.98
C GLU A 48 -0.58 -3.75 -15.85
N LEU A 49 0.34 -4.33 -15.07
CA LEU A 49 1.73 -3.87 -14.99
C LEU A 49 2.38 -3.78 -16.38
N ARG A 50 2.28 -4.84 -17.18
CA ARG A 50 2.79 -4.85 -18.57
C ARG A 50 2.09 -3.81 -19.45
N ARG A 51 0.76 -3.67 -19.31
CA ARG A 51 -0.05 -2.73 -20.10
C ARG A 51 0.31 -1.26 -19.82
N LYS A 52 0.92 -1.00 -18.66
CA LYS A 52 1.41 0.31 -18.21
C LYS A 52 2.93 0.47 -18.38
N ASP A 53 3.58 -0.47 -19.06
CA ASP A 53 5.03 -0.49 -19.27
C ASP A 53 5.83 -0.46 -17.95
N ILE A 54 5.32 -1.16 -16.92
CA ILE A 54 5.98 -1.33 -15.63
C ILE A 54 6.43 -2.80 -15.51
N PRO A 55 7.70 -3.11 -15.77
CA PRO A 55 8.25 -4.45 -15.60
C PRO A 55 8.22 -4.88 -14.12
N LEU A 56 7.81 -6.12 -13.84
CA LEU A 56 7.73 -6.64 -12.48
C LEU A 56 9.11 -6.66 -11.77
N ASP A 57 10.18 -6.91 -12.51
CA ASP A 57 11.57 -6.90 -12.03
C ASP A 57 12.11 -5.49 -11.72
N ALA A 58 11.43 -4.45 -12.21
CA ALA A 58 11.71 -3.06 -11.85
C ALA A 58 11.03 -2.67 -10.50
N ILE A 59 10.09 -3.47 -10.00
CA ILE A 59 9.49 -3.27 -8.67
C ILE A 59 10.51 -3.67 -7.61
N ARG A 60 11.00 -2.68 -6.87
CA ARG A 60 12.05 -2.85 -5.85
C ARG A 60 11.51 -3.28 -4.50
N ALA A 61 10.25 -3.00 -4.24
CA ALA A 61 9.53 -3.46 -3.07
C ALA A 61 8.02 -3.38 -3.29
N GLY A 62 7.26 -4.13 -2.49
CA GLY A 62 5.83 -3.91 -2.34
C GLY A 62 5.36 -4.23 -0.93
N PHE A 63 4.27 -3.60 -0.51
CA PHE A 63 3.60 -3.91 0.75
C PHE A 63 2.09 -3.79 0.61
N ALA A 64 1.35 -4.50 1.47
CA ALA A 64 -0.09 -4.31 1.62
C ALA A 64 -0.38 -3.24 2.66
N THR A 65 -1.33 -2.36 2.39
CA THR A 65 -1.84 -1.39 3.38
C THR A 65 -2.45 -2.11 4.57
N HIS A 66 -3.11 -3.25 4.34
CA HIS A 66 -3.62 -4.15 5.37
C HIS A 66 -3.83 -5.56 4.83
N TYR A 67 -4.08 -6.53 5.71
CA TYR A 67 -4.12 -7.96 5.36
C TYR A 67 -5.54 -8.49 5.17
N HIS A 68 -6.26 -7.95 4.18
CA HIS A 68 -7.47 -8.54 3.63
C HIS A 68 -7.23 -9.17 2.27
N ILE A 69 -8.17 -10.03 1.86
CA ILE A 69 -8.04 -10.90 0.68
C ILE A 69 -7.84 -10.14 -0.63
N ASP A 70 -8.21 -8.87 -0.66
CA ASP A 70 -8.20 -7.95 -1.79
C ASP A 70 -7.02 -6.97 -1.81
N HIS A 71 -6.29 -6.85 -0.70
CA HIS A 71 -5.12 -5.97 -0.57
C HIS A 71 -3.80 -6.73 -0.41
N ALA A 72 -3.84 -7.97 0.09
CA ALA A 72 -2.64 -8.80 0.31
C ALA A 72 -2.70 -10.15 -0.43
N GLY A 73 -3.69 -10.35 -1.31
CA GLY A 73 -4.00 -11.63 -1.91
C GLY A 73 -2.94 -12.19 -2.87
N CYS A 74 -2.16 -11.34 -3.55
CA CYS A 74 -1.01 -11.79 -4.36
C CYS A 74 0.35 -11.65 -3.66
N ALA A 75 0.41 -11.38 -2.35
CA ALA A 75 1.66 -11.06 -1.66
C ALA A 75 2.72 -12.16 -1.80
N GLU A 76 2.35 -13.41 -1.52
CA GLU A 76 3.27 -14.55 -1.64
C GLU A 76 3.65 -14.82 -3.10
N ASP A 77 2.70 -14.68 -4.03
CA ASP A 77 2.93 -14.84 -5.46
C ASP A 77 3.93 -13.84 -6.03
N LEU A 78 3.84 -12.57 -5.61
CA LEU A 78 4.78 -11.51 -5.97
C LEU A 78 6.15 -11.77 -5.35
N LYS A 79 6.19 -12.20 -4.08
CA LYS A 79 7.43 -12.55 -3.39
C LYS A 79 8.17 -13.70 -4.09
N GLN A 80 7.46 -14.76 -4.48
CA GLN A 80 8.03 -15.89 -5.22
C GLN A 80 8.55 -15.49 -6.62
N ARG A 81 8.04 -14.39 -7.18
CA ARG A 81 8.51 -13.80 -8.45
C ARG A 81 9.66 -12.80 -8.25
N GLY A 82 10.20 -12.70 -7.04
CA GLY A 82 11.39 -11.91 -6.73
C GLY A 82 11.11 -10.50 -6.22
N MET A 83 9.86 -10.08 -6.05
CA MET A 83 9.54 -8.79 -5.44
C MET A 83 9.84 -8.83 -3.93
N PRO A 84 10.69 -7.94 -3.39
CA PRO A 84 10.88 -7.83 -1.95
C PRO A 84 9.58 -7.43 -1.25
N LEU A 85 9.01 -8.34 -0.43
CA LEU A 85 7.79 -8.08 0.32
C LEU A 85 8.14 -7.37 1.64
N TRP A 86 7.73 -6.12 1.75
CA TRP A 86 7.80 -5.34 2.98
C TRP A 86 6.59 -5.67 3.86
N VAL A 87 6.86 -5.95 5.12
CA VAL A 87 5.84 -6.23 6.14
C VAL A 87 6.12 -5.33 7.34
N PHE A 88 5.14 -4.55 7.77
CA PHE A 88 5.31 -3.72 8.96
C PHE A 88 5.14 -4.56 10.24
N GLU A 89 5.86 -4.23 11.31
CA GLU A 89 5.85 -5.03 12.55
C GLU A 89 4.43 -5.27 13.08
N GLU A 90 3.56 -4.25 13.01
CA GLU A 90 2.16 -4.31 13.42
C GLU A 90 1.33 -5.29 12.57
N GLN A 91 1.81 -5.63 11.37
CA GLN A 91 1.14 -6.53 10.43
C GLN A 91 1.53 -8.00 10.59
N VAL A 92 2.69 -8.29 11.22
CA VAL A 92 3.20 -9.66 11.36
C VAL A 92 2.17 -10.63 11.98
N PRO A 93 1.40 -10.27 13.02
CA PRO A 93 0.39 -11.16 13.59
C PRO A 93 -0.77 -11.50 12.63
N TYR A 94 -0.96 -10.71 11.56
CA TYR A 94 -2.11 -10.78 10.68
C TYR A 94 -1.84 -11.52 9.35
N LEU A 95 -0.57 -11.85 9.05
CA LEU A 95 -0.17 -12.53 7.81
C LEU A 95 -0.96 -13.81 7.54
N THR A 96 -1.21 -14.60 8.59
CA THR A 96 -1.91 -15.89 8.51
C THR A 96 -3.43 -15.75 8.58
N GLY A 97 -3.94 -14.56 8.96
CA GLY A 97 -5.37 -14.31 9.13
C GLY A 97 -6.15 -14.37 7.83
N LEU A 98 -5.50 -14.03 6.71
CA LEU A 98 -6.12 -13.99 5.39
C LEU A 98 -6.68 -15.36 4.97
N SER A 99 -5.96 -16.45 5.26
CA SER A 99 -6.39 -17.84 4.99
C SER A 99 -7.74 -18.20 5.61
N ARG A 100 -8.15 -17.51 6.70
CA ARG A 100 -9.44 -17.78 7.38
C ARG A 100 -10.64 -17.36 6.55
N TRP A 101 -10.44 -16.43 5.61
CA TRP A 101 -11.48 -15.86 4.75
C TRP A 101 -11.51 -16.50 3.36
N VAL A 102 -10.57 -17.41 3.07
CA VAL A 102 -10.45 -18.11 1.79
C VAL A 102 -11.20 -19.43 1.84
N LYS A 103 -12.08 -19.67 0.86
CA LYS A 103 -12.85 -20.92 0.76
C LYS A 103 -11.99 -22.04 0.16
N PRO A 104 -12.26 -23.31 0.52
CA PRO A 104 -11.60 -24.44 -0.11
C PRO A 104 -11.74 -24.41 -1.64
N GLY A 105 -10.61 -24.56 -2.34
CA GLY A 105 -10.54 -24.55 -3.80
C GLY A 105 -10.33 -23.17 -4.43
N GLU A 106 -10.34 -22.09 -3.65
CA GLU A 106 -9.97 -20.77 -4.17
C GLU A 106 -8.45 -20.67 -4.39
N PRO A 107 -8.00 -20.00 -5.47
CA PRO A 107 -6.59 -19.88 -5.81
C PRO A 107 -5.87 -18.91 -4.86
N PHE A 108 -5.38 -19.43 -3.74
CA PHE A 108 -4.64 -18.65 -2.75
C PHE A 108 -3.34 -19.35 -2.35
N THR A 109 -2.25 -18.58 -2.38
CA THR A 109 -0.94 -19.01 -1.90
C THR A 109 -0.70 -18.41 -0.50
N PRO A 110 -0.67 -19.22 0.57
CA PRO A 110 -0.49 -18.69 1.92
C PRO A 110 0.81 -17.90 2.09
N ILE A 111 0.70 -16.73 2.71
CA ILE A 111 1.85 -15.85 2.96
C ILE A 111 2.75 -16.49 4.01
N ARG A 112 3.99 -16.75 3.62
CA ARG A 112 5.03 -17.35 4.47
C ARG A 112 5.86 -16.27 5.13
N SER A 113 6.37 -16.53 6.34
CA SER A 113 7.25 -15.58 7.02
C SER A 113 8.64 -15.53 6.37
N GLU A 114 9.07 -16.64 5.79
CA GLU A 114 10.37 -16.76 5.12
C GLU A 114 10.46 -15.78 3.93
N GLY A 115 11.54 -15.00 3.90
CA GLY A 115 11.80 -14.02 2.84
C GLY A 115 11.07 -12.68 3.01
N ASN A 116 10.21 -12.51 4.02
CA ASN A 116 9.61 -11.21 4.31
C ASN A 116 10.67 -10.26 4.88
N ILE A 117 10.62 -9.00 4.47
CA ILE A 117 11.43 -7.93 5.04
C ILE A 117 10.56 -7.20 6.06
N VAL A 118 10.79 -7.51 7.34
CA VAL A 118 10.06 -6.87 8.44
C VAL A 118 10.64 -5.48 8.72
N ILE A 119 9.78 -4.47 8.82
CA ILE A 119 10.15 -3.06 8.90
C ILE A 119 9.35 -2.39 10.02
N ARG A 120 10.00 -1.58 10.85
CA ARG A 120 9.31 -0.62 11.72
C ARG A 120 8.81 0.55 10.89
N CYS A 121 7.57 0.99 11.09
CA CYS A 121 7.04 2.16 10.39
C CYS A 121 7.97 3.38 10.50
N MET A 122 8.60 3.61 11.66
CA MET A 122 9.56 4.70 11.86
C MET A 122 10.83 4.61 11.00
N ASP A 123 11.20 3.42 10.53
CA ASP A 123 12.37 3.19 9.67
C ASP A 123 12.01 3.25 8.17
N SER A 124 10.71 3.40 7.83
CA SER A 124 10.22 3.36 6.46
C SER A 124 10.79 4.49 5.59
N ARG A 125 10.93 5.70 6.13
CA ARG A 125 11.48 6.86 5.42
C ARG A 125 12.86 6.61 4.84
N ALA A 126 13.76 5.99 5.61
CA ALA A 126 15.10 5.66 5.14
C ALA A 126 15.09 4.62 4.01
N ARG A 127 14.16 3.66 4.06
CA ARG A 127 14.00 2.64 3.01
C ARG A 127 13.36 3.20 1.75
N LEU A 128 12.38 4.08 1.88
CA LEU A 128 11.77 4.79 0.76
C LEU A 128 12.79 5.71 0.08
N ALA A 129 13.63 6.41 0.85
CA ALA A 129 14.70 7.24 0.31
C ALA A 129 15.72 6.44 -0.51
N ALA A 130 15.98 5.17 -0.15
CA ALA A 130 16.82 4.27 -0.95
C ALA A 130 16.18 3.87 -2.30
N LEU A 131 14.89 4.16 -2.49
CA LEU A 131 14.15 4.04 -3.75
C LEU A 131 13.92 5.40 -4.42
N ASP A 132 14.57 6.47 -3.94
CA ASP A 132 14.37 7.86 -4.35
C ASP A 132 12.94 8.40 -4.09
N ILE A 133 12.20 7.77 -3.16
CA ILE A 133 10.85 8.16 -2.77
C ILE A 133 10.90 8.94 -1.45
N ALA A 134 10.45 10.20 -1.47
CA ALA A 134 10.34 11.04 -0.28
C ALA A 134 8.97 10.86 0.39
N GLY A 135 8.95 10.20 1.54
CA GLY A 135 7.75 9.94 2.30
C GLY A 135 8.00 8.99 3.48
N GLU A 136 6.92 8.58 4.14
CA GLU A 136 6.95 7.60 5.21
C GLU A 136 5.67 6.76 5.25
N VAL A 137 5.79 5.54 5.76
CA VAL A 137 4.65 4.69 6.09
C VAL A 137 4.37 4.81 7.59
N ILE A 138 3.11 5.06 7.93
CA ILE A 138 2.66 5.18 9.32
C ILE A 138 1.53 4.19 9.62
N PRO A 139 1.39 3.74 10.89
CA PRO A 139 0.20 3.05 11.32
C PRO A 139 -1.01 3.97 11.21
N THR A 140 -2.08 3.45 10.61
CA THR A 140 -3.37 4.13 10.47
C THR A 140 -4.49 3.14 10.78
N PRO A 141 -4.57 2.62 12.02
CA PRO A 141 -5.62 1.69 12.41
C PRO A 141 -7.01 2.32 12.25
N GLY A 142 -8.02 1.47 12.13
CA GLY A 142 -9.39 1.85 11.84
C GLY A 142 -10.10 0.61 11.31
N HIS A 143 -10.18 0.49 9.99
CA HIS A 143 -10.73 -0.67 9.28
C HIS A 143 -10.13 -2.01 9.74
N SER A 144 -8.81 -2.03 9.95
CA SER A 144 -8.15 -3.14 10.63
C SER A 144 -7.03 -2.64 11.55
N PRO A 145 -6.68 -3.39 12.61
CA PRO A 145 -5.61 -2.99 13.52
C PRO A 145 -4.22 -2.94 12.87
N CYS A 146 -4.03 -3.64 11.74
CA CYS A 146 -2.76 -3.70 11.02
C CYS A 146 -2.68 -2.73 9.84
N SER A 147 -3.64 -1.81 9.74
CA SER A 147 -3.69 -0.85 8.64
C SER A 147 -2.52 0.13 8.73
N VAL A 148 -1.86 0.35 7.60
CA VAL A 148 -0.82 1.35 7.42
C VAL A 148 -1.11 2.19 6.18
N SER A 149 -0.62 3.43 6.19
CA SER A 149 -0.73 4.35 5.06
C SER A 149 0.65 4.86 4.66
N LEU A 150 0.91 4.95 3.35
CA LEU A 150 2.05 5.71 2.82
C LEU A 150 1.67 7.17 2.69
N VAL A 151 2.50 8.08 3.15
CA VAL A 151 2.37 9.54 2.94
C VAL A 151 3.62 10.04 2.25
N LEU A 152 3.47 10.67 1.10
CA LEU A 152 4.56 11.33 0.38
C LEU A 152 4.72 12.77 0.88
N ASP A 153 5.95 13.29 0.86
CA ASP A 153 6.24 14.67 1.27
C ASP A 153 5.56 15.72 0.36
N THR A 154 5.17 15.30 -0.86
CA THR A 154 4.38 16.08 -1.81
C THR A 154 2.89 16.19 -1.43
N GLY A 155 2.41 15.34 -0.52
CA GLY A 155 1.07 15.41 0.08
C GLY A 155 0.11 14.32 -0.39
N GLU A 156 0.51 13.37 -1.22
CA GLU A 156 -0.29 12.20 -1.55
C GLU A 156 -0.23 11.16 -0.42
N CYS A 157 -1.37 10.62 -0.01
CA CYS A 157 -1.44 9.53 0.95
C CYS A 157 -2.24 8.34 0.43
N PHE A 158 -1.69 7.14 0.57
CA PHE A 158 -2.28 5.88 0.14
C PHE A 158 -2.81 5.15 1.37
N THR A 159 -4.13 5.16 1.53
CA THR A 159 -4.76 4.86 2.83
C THR A 159 -5.32 3.45 2.95
N GLY A 160 -5.27 2.67 1.87
CA GLY A 160 -6.03 1.43 1.77
C GLY A 160 -7.49 1.72 2.11
N ASP A 161 -8.02 0.93 3.04
CA ASP A 161 -9.42 1.00 3.44
C ASP A 161 -9.63 1.84 4.71
N LEU A 162 -8.74 2.78 5.05
CA LEU A 162 -9.00 3.68 6.17
C LEU A 162 -10.37 4.36 5.99
N THR A 163 -11.31 4.01 6.87
CA THR A 163 -12.70 4.43 6.77
C THR A 163 -12.81 5.95 6.84
N PRO A 164 -13.51 6.58 5.87
CA PRO A 164 -13.79 8.01 5.95
C PRO A 164 -14.52 8.37 7.25
N GLU A 165 -14.16 9.49 7.88
CA GLU A 165 -14.73 9.90 9.17
C GLU A 165 -16.26 10.07 9.14
N SER A 166 -16.82 10.39 7.98
CA SER A 166 -18.27 10.50 7.77
C SER A 166 -18.98 9.16 7.58
N MET A 167 -18.24 8.06 7.45
CA MET A 167 -18.74 6.72 7.14
C MET A 167 -18.42 5.70 8.25
N VAL A 168 -17.92 6.15 9.40
CA VAL A 168 -17.63 5.27 10.54
C VAL A 168 -18.88 4.51 10.94
N GLY A 169 -18.81 3.18 10.85
CA GLY A 169 -19.88 2.29 11.25
C GLY A 169 -19.60 1.65 12.61
N PRO A 170 -19.33 0.35 12.67
CA PRO A 170 -19.07 -0.37 13.93
C PRO A 170 -17.66 -0.15 14.51
N GLU A 171 -16.78 0.51 13.75
CA GLU A 171 -15.39 0.78 14.15
C GLU A 171 -15.31 1.87 15.23
N ASP A 172 -14.13 1.99 15.85
CA ASP A 172 -13.90 3.05 16.84
C ASP A 172 -13.67 4.42 16.14
N PRO A 173 -14.58 5.39 16.29
CA PRO A 173 -14.46 6.70 15.66
C PRO A 173 -13.24 7.49 16.17
N GLN A 174 -12.79 7.27 17.41
CA GLN A 174 -11.62 7.97 17.95
C GLN A 174 -10.33 7.45 17.30
N VAL A 175 -10.25 6.14 17.05
CA VAL A 175 -9.11 5.51 16.36
C VAL A 175 -9.03 6.00 14.91
N ILE A 176 -10.16 6.04 14.21
CA ILE A 176 -10.24 6.53 12.83
C ILE A 176 -9.86 8.02 12.77
N ARG A 177 -10.42 8.83 13.67
CA ARG A 177 -10.10 10.27 13.78
C ARG A 177 -8.61 10.48 14.00
N ALA A 178 -8.00 9.74 14.93
CA ALA A 178 -6.57 9.85 15.22
C ALA A 178 -5.70 9.50 14.01
N SER A 179 -6.09 8.48 13.21
CA SER A 179 -5.41 8.11 11.97
C SER A 179 -5.47 9.24 10.92
N TRP A 180 -6.66 9.83 10.70
CA TRP A 180 -6.82 10.96 9.79
C TRP A 180 -6.08 12.21 10.25
N ASP A 181 -6.12 12.54 11.55
CA ASP A 181 -5.40 13.68 12.12
C ASP A 181 -3.88 13.50 11.96
N ARG A 182 -3.37 12.27 12.09
CA ARG A 182 -1.96 11.97 11.84
C ARG A 182 -1.58 12.18 10.37
N LEU A 183 -2.39 11.71 9.43
CA LEU A 183 -2.18 11.97 7.99
C LEU A 183 -2.14 13.47 7.69
N ARG A 184 -3.10 14.24 8.24
CA ARG A 184 -3.13 15.71 8.10
C ARG A 184 -1.87 16.37 8.67
N SER A 185 -1.41 15.93 9.84
CA SER A 185 -0.22 16.47 10.49
C SER A 185 1.06 16.27 9.68
N LEU A 186 1.10 15.25 8.82
CA LEU A 186 2.20 14.97 7.89
C LEU A 186 2.05 15.72 6.55
N GLY A 187 1.06 16.61 6.42
CA GLY A 187 0.88 17.43 5.21
C GLY A 187 0.16 16.72 4.07
N ALA A 188 -0.54 15.61 4.35
CA ALA A 188 -1.36 14.95 3.34
C ALA A 188 -2.51 15.86 2.87
N ARG A 189 -2.67 15.92 1.54
CA ARG A 189 -3.56 16.81 0.79
C ARG A 189 -4.39 16.06 -0.26
N MET A 190 -3.94 14.90 -0.72
CA MET A 190 -4.63 14.07 -1.70
C MET A 190 -4.66 12.62 -1.24
N VAL A 191 -5.84 12.03 -1.18
CA VAL A 191 -6.08 10.66 -0.71
C VAL A 191 -6.20 9.72 -1.91
N TYR A 192 -5.46 8.62 -1.85
CA TYR A 192 -5.48 7.50 -2.76
C TYR A 192 -6.00 6.27 -2.00
N PRO A 193 -7.33 6.08 -1.94
CA PRO A 193 -7.92 4.99 -1.17
C PRO A 193 -7.69 3.63 -1.85
N GLY A 194 -7.92 2.56 -1.10
CA GLY A 194 -7.99 1.18 -1.57
C GLY A 194 -9.19 0.95 -2.49
N HIS A 195 -10.29 1.67 -2.23
CA HIS A 195 -11.50 1.66 -3.05
C HIS A 195 -11.97 3.09 -3.32
N ALA A 196 -12.46 3.34 -4.54
CA ALA A 196 -12.86 4.64 -5.11
C ALA A 196 -11.73 5.44 -5.80
N ALA A 197 -12.12 6.49 -6.52
CA ALA A 197 -11.18 7.40 -7.17
C ALA A 197 -10.44 8.27 -6.14
N PRO A 198 -9.20 8.71 -6.43
CA PRO A 198 -8.49 9.66 -5.57
C PRO A 198 -9.28 10.95 -5.33
N TYR A 199 -9.18 11.51 -4.13
CA TYR A 199 -9.94 12.69 -3.71
C TYR A 199 -9.13 13.61 -2.78
N PRO A 200 -9.42 14.92 -2.71
CA PRO A 200 -8.74 15.84 -1.80
C PRO A 200 -8.93 15.45 -0.33
N MET A 201 -7.91 15.67 0.50
CA MET A 201 -7.97 15.44 1.94
C MET A 201 -9.21 16.13 2.56
N PRO A 202 -10.10 15.37 3.25
CA PRO A 202 -11.25 15.96 3.92
C PRO A 202 -10.80 16.95 5.01
N PRO A 203 -11.55 18.06 5.21
CA PRO A 203 -11.29 18.96 6.32
C PRO A 203 -11.41 18.22 7.66
N ALA A 204 -10.70 18.73 8.67
CA ALA A 204 -10.84 18.26 10.05
C ALA A 204 -12.24 18.57 10.60
#